data_AF-A0A945MI51-F1
#
_entry.id   AF-A0A945MI51-F1
#
_cell.length_a   1.000
_cell.length_b   1.000
_cell.length_c   1.000
_cell.angle_alpha   90.00
_cell.angle_beta   90.00
_cell.angle_gamma   90.00
#
_symmetry.space_group_name_H-M   'P 1'
#
loop_
_entity.id
_entity.type
_entity.pdbx_description
1 polymer ?
#
loop_
_entity_poly.entity_id
_entity_poly.type
_entity_poly.pdbx_seq_one_letter_code
_entity_poly.pdbx_strand_id
1 'polypeptide(L)'
;TGMFVHNIELVPGRGGQLVRSAGAAAQIMAHDAGFTTVKLPSGEIRLIVESCFATIGEVGNKSHEQIISGKAGRSRWLGKRPTVRGVVMNPVDHPHGGGEGKTSGGRHPVSPWGQPTKGYKTRKKNKKSNDYIVKRRK
;
A
#
# COMPACT_ATOMS: atom_id res chain seq x y z
N THR A 1 21.36 2.15 15.58
CA THR A 1 19.96 1.68 15.63
C THR A 1 19.05 2.84 16.04
N GLY A 2 17.76 2.81 15.68
CA GLY A 2 16.78 3.85 16.04
C GLY A 2 16.65 5.02 15.05
N MET A 3 17.54 5.14 14.07
CA MET A 3 17.51 6.21 13.07
C MET A 3 16.34 6.08 12.10
N PHE A 4 15.83 7.23 11.64
CA PHE A 4 14.88 7.30 10.55
C PHE A 4 15.61 7.37 9.21
N VAL A 5 15.13 6.58 8.26
CA VAL A 5 15.68 6.46 6.90
C VAL A 5 14.57 6.42 5.86
N HIS A 6 14.88 6.87 4.66
CA HIS A 6 14.02 6.83 3.48
C HIS A 6 14.82 6.39 2.24
N ASN A 7 14.15 6.21 1.11
CA ASN A 7 14.77 5.79 -0.15
C ASN A 7 15.63 4.50 -0.03
N ILE A 8 15.02 3.44 0.52
CA ILE A 8 15.74 2.21 0.90
C ILE A 8 15.78 1.22 -0.27
N GLU A 9 16.94 0.64 -0.53
CA GLU A 9 17.09 -0.48 -1.45
C GLU A 9 16.50 -1.78 -0.89
N LEU A 10 15.77 -2.53 -1.71
CA LEU A 10 15.29 -3.87 -1.32
C LEU A 10 16.30 -4.96 -1.69
N VAL A 11 17.07 -4.74 -2.74
CA VAL A 11 18.13 -5.61 -3.25
C VAL A 11 19.33 -4.72 -3.53
N PRO A 12 20.55 -5.10 -3.08
CA PRO A 12 21.74 -4.28 -3.26
C PRO A 12 21.95 -3.91 -4.73
N GLY A 13 22.21 -2.63 -5.00
CA GLY A 13 22.52 -2.13 -6.35
C GLY A 13 21.31 -2.02 -7.30
N ARG A 14 20.09 -2.30 -6.84
CA ARG A 14 18.86 -2.08 -7.64
C ARG A 14 18.20 -0.73 -7.39
N GLY A 15 18.88 0.16 -6.66
CA GLY A 15 18.40 1.49 -6.31
C GLY A 15 17.29 1.48 -5.27
N GLY A 16 17.01 2.67 -4.74
CA GLY A 16 15.99 2.88 -3.71
C GLY A 16 14.59 2.57 -4.23
N GLN A 17 13.91 1.62 -3.58
CA GLN A 17 12.59 1.14 -3.97
C GLN A 17 11.52 1.46 -2.92
N LEU A 18 11.91 1.43 -1.64
CA LEU A 18 11.00 1.62 -0.52
C LEU A 18 11.07 3.04 0.04
N VAL A 19 9.97 3.50 0.65
CA VAL A 19 9.91 4.75 1.42
C VAL A 19 10.30 5.98 0.58
N ARG A 20 9.55 6.23 -0.50
CA ARG A 20 9.78 7.34 -1.44
C ARG A 20 8.65 8.36 -1.49
N SER A 21 7.51 8.06 -0.87
CA SER A 21 6.35 8.96 -0.85
C SER A 21 6.59 10.13 0.10
N ALA A 22 5.93 11.26 -0.18
CA ALA A 22 6.00 12.47 0.65
C ALA A 22 5.72 12.16 2.13
N GLY A 23 6.55 12.71 3.03
CA GLY A 23 6.43 12.50 4.48
C GLY A 23 6.75 11.10 4.99
N ALA A 24 7.14 10.15 4.13
CA ALA A 24 7.43 8.78 4.57
C ALA A 24 8.83 8.66 5.18
N ALA A 25 8.91 7.87 6.25
CA ALA A 25 10.14 7.44 6.88
C ALA A 25 9.98 6.01 7.40
N ALA A 26 11.07 5.25 7.45
CA ALA A 26 11.16 3.98 8.13
C ALA A 26 12.19 4.05 9.25
N GLN A 27 12.04 3.19 10.25
CA GLN A 27 12.91 3.17 11.41
C GLN A 27 13.80 1.92 11.38
N ILE A 28 15.10 2.09 11.58
CA ILE A 28 16.05 1.00 11.78
C ILE A 28 15.89 0.47 13.20
N MET A 29 15.56 -0.81 13.36
CA MET A 29 15.31 -1.42 14.66
C MET A 29 16.56 -2.12 15.19
N ALA A 30 17.10 -3.07 14.42
CA ALA A 30 18.23 -3.91 14.82
C ALA A 30 19.03 -4.36 13.59
N HIS A 31 20.28 -4.73 13.81
CA HIS A 31 21.15 -5.36 12.82
C HIS A 31 21.54 -6.74 13.36
N ASP A 32 21.36 -7.79 12.57
CA ASP A 32 21.68 -9.15 12.97
C ASP A 32 21.96 -10.03 11.74
N ALA A 33 22.97 -10.90 11.84
CA ALA A 33 23.31 -11.93 10.85
C ALA A 33 23.33 -11.46 9.38
N GLY A 34 23.88 -10.27 9.09
CA GLY A 34 23.95 -9.71 7.72
C GLY A 34 22.64 -9.09 7.21
N PHE A 35 21.64 -8.97 8.07
CA PHE A 35 20.36 -8.32 7.81
C PHE A 35 20.11 -7.17 8.78
N THR A 36 19.39 -6.18 8.29
CA THR A 36 18.86 -5.06 9.07
C THR A 36 17.35 -5.19 9.17
N THR A 37 16.84 -5.18 10.40
CA THR A 37 15.41 -5.14 10.68
C THR A 37 14.92 -3.70 10.58
N VAL A 38 14.00 -3.46 9.66
CA VAL A 38 13.43 -2.13 9.38
C VAL A 38 11.92 -2.16 9.60
N LYS A 39 11.41 -1.17 10.34
CA LYS A 39 9.98 -0.90 10.48
C LYS A 39 9.54 0.07 9.38
N LEU A 40 8.73 -0.42 8.45
CA LEU A 40 8.23 0.32 7.29
C LEU A 40 7.11 1.30 7.68
N PRO A 41 6.79 2.31 6.85
CA PRO A 41 5.67 3.22 7.07
C PRO A 41 4.31 2.51 7.19
N SER A 42 4.17 1.34 6.56
CA SER A 42 2.98 0.48 6.70
C SER A 42 2.83 -0.16 8.08
N GLY A 43 3.83 -0.05 8.96
CA GLY A 43 3.91 -0.79 10.22
C GLY A 43 4.39 -2.24 10.09
N GLU A 44 4.68 -2.71 8.87
CA GLU A 44 5.35 -4.00 8.64
C GLU A 44 6.80 -3.95 9.16
N ILE A 45 7.26 -5.01 9.83
CA ILE A 45 8.65 -5.19 10.22
C ILE A 45 9.27 -6.20 9.26
N ARG A 46 10.34 -5.76 8.58
CA ARG A 46 10.94 -6.48 7.46
C ARG A 46 12.46 -6.53 7.61
N LEU A 47 13.05 -7.67 7.24
CA LEU A 47 14.49 -7.85 7.08
C LEU A 47 14.93 -7.36 5.71
N ILE A 48 16.01 -6.59 5.67
CA ILE A 48 16.67 -6.07 4.47
C ILE A 48 18.15 -6.43 4.57
N VAL A 49 18.81 -6.76 3.46
CA VAL A 49 20.25 -7.07 3.47
C VAL A 49 21.02 -5.86 3.95
N GLU A 50 22.02 -6.06 4.81
CA GLU A 50 22.80 -4.97 5.41
C GLU A 50 23.55 -4.12 4.37
N SER A 51 23.95 -4.72 3.25
CA SER A 51 24.63 -4.01 2.15
C SER A 51 23.70 -3.12 1.30
N CYS A 52 22.41 -3.05 1.59
CA CYS A 52 21.46 -2.17 0.90
C CYS A 52 21.65 -0.72 1.32
N PHE A 53 21.67 0.20 0.35
CA PHE A 53 21.74 1.64 0.66
C PHE A 53 20.40 2.20 1.14
N ALA A 54 20.48 3.24 1.97
CA ALA A 54 19.36 4.06 2.40
C ALA A 54 19.83 5.50 2.65
N THR A 55 18.90 6.45 2.57
CA THR A 55 19.17 7.86 2.88
C THR A 55 18.67 8.18 4.29
N ILE A 56 19.50 8.87 5.08
CA ILE A 56 19.14 9.28 6.44
C ILE A 56 18.06 10.38 6.38
N GLY A 57 17.10 10.30 7.31
CA GLY A 57 16.01 11.27 7.46
C GLY A 57 14.71 10.79 6.82
N GLU A 58 13.85 11.75 6.55
CA GLU A 58 12.49 11.53 6.04
C GLU A 58 12.30 12.23 4.69
N VAL A 59 11.35 11.74 3.89
CA VAL A 59 10.97 12.45 2.67
C VAL A 59 10.25 13.74 3.06
N GLY A 60 10.64 14.85 2.44
CA GLY A 60 10.00 16.15 2.66
C GLY A 60 8.53 16.21 2.23
N ASN A 61 7.92 17.39 2.32
CA ASN A 61 6.51 17.64 1.95
C ASN A 61 5.49 16.82 2.77
N LYS A 62 5.64 16.78 4.10
CA LYS A 62 4.71 16.11 5.01
C LYS A 62 3.26 16.60 4.91
N SER A 63 3.06 17.87 4.57
CA SER A 63 1.73 18.48 4.41
C SER A 63 0.98 17.99 3.15
N HIS A 64 1.58 17.12 2.33
CA HIS A 64 0.91 16.57 1.16
C HIS A 64 -0.42 15.87 1.48
N GLU A 65 -0.55 15.24 2.65
CA GLU A 65 -1.79 14.60 3.11
C GLU A 65 -2.91 15.62 3.41
N GLN A 66 -2.56 16.85 3.78
CA GLN A 66 -3.51 17.90 4.13
C GLN A 66 -4.16 18.57 2.90
N ILE A 67 -3.72 18.21 1.69
CA ILE A 67 -4.19 18.83 0.45
C ILE A 67 -5.62 18.36 0.12
N ILE A 68 -6.57 19.29 0.16
CA ILE A 68 -7.97 19.05 -0.21
C ILE A 68 -8.17 19.36 -1.70
N SER A 69 -8.77 18.43 -2.45
CA SER A 69 -9.02 18.63 -3.88
C SER A 69 -10.14 19.65 -4.16
N GLY A 70 -11.13 19.79 -3.27
CA GLY A 70 -12.16 20.83 -3.29
C GLY A 70 -13.23 20.71 -4.39
N LYS A 71 -12.84 20.33 -5.61
CA LYS A 71 -13.73 20.17 -6.78
C LYS A 71 -13.34 18.95 -7.62
N ALA A 72 -14.32 18.40 -8.34
CA ALA A 72 -14.10 17.25 -9.24
C ALA A 72 -13.03 17.54 -10.31
N GLY A 73 -12.96 18.78 -10.82
CA GLY A 73 -11.98 19.18 -11.83
C GLY A 73 -10.52 19.00 -11.39
N ARG A 74 -10.21 19.20 -10.10
CA ARG A 74 -8.84 19.00 -9.59
C ARG A 74 -8.42 17.53 -9.66
N SER A 75 -9.33 16.58 -9.41
CA SER A 75 -9.06 15.15 -9.59
C SER A 75 -8.82 14.81 -11.06
N ARG A 76 -9.50 15.48 -11.99
CA ARG A 76 -9.30 15.31 -13.44
C ARG A 76 -7.92 15.82 -13.90
N TRP A 77 -7.43 16.92 -13.33
CA TRP A 77 -6.07 17.42 -13.61
C TRP A 77 -4.98 16.42 -13.19
N LEU A 78 -5.24 15.61 -12.16
CA LEU A 78 -4.37 14.50 -11.75
C LEU A 78 -4.52 13.25 -12.63
N GLY A 79 -5.25 13.32 -13.75
CA GLY A 79 -5.50 12.18 -14.64
C GLY A 79 -6.47 11.13 -14.09
N LYS A 80 -7.11 11.37 -12.94
CA LYS A 80 -8.04 10.42 -12.31
C LYS A 80 -9.44 10.59 -12.91
N ARG A 81 -9.93 9.56 -13.62
CA ARG A 81 -11.30 9.54 -14.18
C ARG A 81 -12.33 9.24 -13.08
N PRO A 82 -13.60 9.65 -13.24
CA PRO A 82 -14.68 9.24 -12.35
C PRO A 82 -14.79 7.71 -12.30
N THR A 83 -15.05 7.17 -11.11
CA THR A 83 -15.30 5.73 -10.90
C THR A 83 -16.76 5.53 -10.52
N VAL A 84 -17.39 4.51 -11.11
CA VAL A 84 -18.81 4.19 -10.89
C VAL A 84 -18.93 3.08 -9.85
N ARG A 85 -19.91 3.20 -8.94
CA ARG A 85 -20.17 2.18 -7.92
C ARG A 85 -20.81 0.94 -8.55
N GLY A 86 -20.33 -0.25 -8.21
CA GLY A 86 -20.86 -1.52 -8.75
C GLY A 86 -22.36 -1.76 -8.48
N VAL A 87 -22.89 -1.21 -7.39
CA VAL A 87 -24.33 -1.30 -7.03
C VAL A 87 -25.24 -0.58 -8.05
N VAL A 88 -24.70 0.40 -8.78
CA VAL A 88 -25.47 1.19 -9.77
C VAL A 88 -25.45 0.54 -11.15
N MET A 89 -24.65 -0.52 -11.33
CA MET A 89 -24.48 -1.18 -12.62
C MET A 89 -25.55 -2.26 -12.83
N ASN A 90 -25.61 -2.85 -14.03
CA ASN A 90 -26.46 -3.99 -14.30
C ASN A 90 -25.82 -5.30 -13.78
N PRO A 91 -26.61 -6.38 -13.57
CA PRO A 91 -26.08 -7.67 -13.11
C PRO A 91 -24.97 -8.26 -13.99
N VAL A 92 -24.95 -7.93 -15.29
CA VAL A 92 -23.91 -8.36 -16.25
C VAL A 92 -22.57 -7.66 -16.01
N ASP A 93 -22.59 -6.43 -15.53
CA ASP A 93 -21.39 -5.57 -15.40
C ASP A 93 -20.69 -5.77 -14.04
N HIS A 94 -21.48 -5.99 -12.99
CA HIS A 94 -20.96 -6.15 -11.64
C HIS A 94 -21.79 -7.15 -10.84
N PRO A 95 -21.15 -7.97 -9.99
CA PRO A 95 -21.87 -8.87 -9.07
C PRO A 95 -22.80 -8.18 -8.06
N HIS A 96 -22.82 -6.84 -7.98
CA HIS A 96 -23.70 -6.09 -7.09
C HIS A 96 -24.79 -5.35 -7.88
N GLY A 97 -24.78 -5.48 -9.20
CA GLY A 97 -25.69 -4.76 -10.08
C GLY A 97 -27.10 -5.31 -10.04
N GLY A 98 -28.05 -4.44 -10.41
CA GLY A 98 -29.47 -4.73 -10.48
C GLY A 98 -30.24 -4.69 -9.16
N GLY A 99 -31.46 -5.24 -9.22
CA GLY A 99 -32.50 -5.10 -8.20
C GLY A 99 -33.33 -3.83 -8.40
N GLU A 100 -34.58 -3.87 -7.92
CA GLU A 100 -35.50 -2.73 -8.02
C GLU A 100 -35.09 -1.62 -7.05
N GLY A 101 -35.03 -0.39 -7.55
CA GLY A 101 -34.64 0.78 -6.75
C GLY A 101 -33.20 0.69 -6.23
N LYS A 102 -32.97 1.22 -5.02
CA LYS A 102 -31.65 1.21 -4.38
C LYS A 102 -31.47 -0.07 -3.57
N THR A 103 -30.53 -0.91 -3.98
CA THR A 103 -30.21 -2.14 -3.25
C THR A 103 -28.91 -2.03 -2.45
N SER A 104 -28.74 -2.92 -1.47
CA SER A 104 -27.51 -3.04 -0.66
C SER A 104 -26.52 -4.07 -1.22
N GLY A 105 -26.80 -4.64 -2.39
CA GLY A 105 -25.98 -5.69 -3.04
C GLY A 105 -26.18 -7.11 -2.48
N GLY A 106 -26.83 -7.28 -1.32
CA GLY A 106 -27.36 -8.57 -0.81
C GLY A 106 -26.35 -9.71 -0.58
N ARG A 107 -25.05 -9.48 -0.78
CA ARG A 107 -23.98 -10.48 -0.69
C ARG A 107 -22.73 -9.92 -0.03
N HIS A 108 -21.79 -10.79 0.33
CA HIS A 108 -20.48 -10.34 0.78
C HIS A 108 -19.86 -9.42 -0.30
N PRO A 109 -19.33 -8.24 0.05
CA PRO A 109 -18.77 -7.33 -0.94
C PRO A 109 -17.68 -7.99 -1.79
N VAL A 110 -17.84 -7.92 -3.10
CA VAL A 110 -16.90 -8.46 -4.09
C VAL A 110 -16.43 -7.38 -5.06
N SER A 111 -15.33 -7.68 -5.75
CA SER A 111 -14.82 -6.91 -6.88
C SER A 111 -15.69 -7.16 -8.13
N PRO A 112 -15.48 -6.40 -9.22
CA PRO A 112 -16.15 -6.68 -10.51
C PRO A 112 -15.90 -8.11 -11.01
N TRP A 113 -14.79 -8.73 -10.60
CA TRP A 113 -14.42 -10.12 -10.94
C TRP A 113 -14.84 -11.16 -9.90
N GLY A 114 -15.68 -10.79 -8.92
CA GLY A 114 -16.21 -11.71 -7.92
C GLY A 114 -15.28 -12.03 -6.75
N GLN A 115 -14.07 -11.44 -6.69
CA GLN A 115 -13.16 -11.66 -5.56
C GLN A 115 -13.64 -10.88 -4.31
N PRO A 116 -13.71 -11.49 -3.11
CA PRO A 116 -14.12 -10.79 -1.90
C PRO A 116 -13.22 -9.58 -1.58
N THR A 117 -13.81 -8.42 -1.27
CA THR A 117 -13.07 -7.16 -1.05
C THR A 117 -12.86 -6.80 0.42
N LYS A 118 -13.56 -7.47 1.34
CA LYS A 118 -13.39 -7.31 2.79
C LYS A 118 -12.68 -8.53 3.37
N GLY A 119 -11.58 -8.31 4.10
CA GLY A 119 -10.86 -9.34 4.87
C GLY A 119 -10.06 -10.38 4.08
N TYR A 120 -10.31 -10.55 2.77
CA TYR A 120 -9.62 -11.54 1.96
C TYR A 120 -8.14 -11.20 1.74
N LYS A 121 -7.24 -12.10 2.16
CA LYS A 121 -5.79 -11.94 2.03
C LYS A 121 -5.34 -12.31 0.62
N THR A 122 -4.88 -11.34 -0.16
CA THR A 122 -4.45 -11.51 -1.56
C THR A 122 -2.98 -11.89 -1.74
N ARG A 123 -2.16 -11.84 -0.68
CA ARG A 123 -0.74 -12.20 -0.75
C ARG A 123 -0.57 -13.71 -0.96
N LYS A 124 0.23 -14.12 -1.96
CA LYS A 124 0.60 -15.52 -2.21
C LYS A 124 1.25 -16.16 -0.97
N LYS A 125 0.72 -17.32 -0.54
CA LYS A 125 1.14 -18.03 0.68
C LYS A 125 2.61 -18.48 0.65
N ASN A 126 3.12 -18.92 -0.51
CA ASN A 126 4.46 -19.50 -0.64
C ASN A 126 5.44 -18.56 -1.35
N LYS A 127 5.30 -17.24 -1.15
CA LYS A 127 6.23 -16.28 -1.74
C LYS A 127 7.53 -16.30 -0.93
N LYS A 128 8.69 -16.54 -1.58
CA LYS A 128 10.02 -16.56 -0.91
C LYS A 128 10.28 -15.34 -0.02
N SER A 129 9.76 -14.17 -0.42
CA SER A 129 9.91 -12.95 0.39
C SER A 129 9.05 -12.88 1.65
N ASN A 130 8.38 -13.97 2.02
CA ASN A 130 7.73 -14.13 3.32
C ASN A 130 8.75 -14.35 4.43
N ASP A 131 9.88 -15.01 4.13
CA ASP A 131 10.91 -15.35 5.11
C ASP A 131 11.58 -14.08 5.67
N TYR A 132 11.61 -13.01 4.87
CA TYR A 132 12.12 -11.69 5.28
C TYR A 132 11.07 -10.80 5.99
N ILE A 133 9.87 -11.31 6.31
CA ILE A 133 8.84 -10.53 7.01
C ILE A 133 8.69 -11.06 8.43
N VAL A 134 9.15 -10.27 9.40
CA VAL A 134 9.07 -10.61 10.82
C VAL A 134 7.65 -10.40 11.35
N LYS A 135 7.03 -9.28 10.98
CA LYS A 135 5.68 -8.92 11.44
C LYS A 135 4.91 -8.22 10.34
N ARG A 136 3.68 -8.67 10.08
CA ARG A 136 2.79 -8.02 9.10
C ARG A 136 2.31 -6.66 9.61
N ARG A 137 1.97 -5.78 8.67
CA ARG A 137 1.27 -4.52 8.95
C ARG A 137 0.04 -4.74 9.82
N LYS A 138 -0.22 -3.80 10.73
CA LYS A 138 -1.48 -3.70 11.47
C LYS A 138 -2.55 -3.05 10.60
#